data_AF-A0A521CXA9-F1
#
_entry.id   AF-A0A521CXA9-F1
#
_cell.length_a   1.000
_cell.length_b   1.000
_cell.length_c   1.000
_cell.angle_alpha   90.00
_cell.angle_beta   90.00
_cell.angle_gamma   90.00
#
_symmetry.space_group_name_H-M   'P 1'
#
loop_
_entity.id
_entity.type
_entity.pdbx_description
1 polymer ?
#
loop_
_entity_poly.entity_id
_entity_poly.type
_entity_poly.pdbx_seq_one_letter_code
_entity_poly.pdbx_strand_id
1 'polypeptide(L)'
;MANVRGDVTLKARGKTYRLWLGMSVLAELQAEHGDDFLERMEPPKDAAANWMPPLTIVRDTFIAALQRYHADEADRWLVDDIMAENGDAFEALMNGSGPDADAAHAGKPKARKAAARR
;
A
#
# COMPACT_ATOMS: atom_id res chain seq x y z
N MET A 1 3.73 -12.82 -8.54
CA MET A 1 3.19 -14.09 -8.01
C MET A 1 2.45 -13.71 -6.74
N ALA A 2 1.12 -13.83 -6.76
CA ALA A 2 0.27 -13.55 -5.60
C ALA A 2 0.65 -14.54 -4.50
N ASN A 3 1.00 -14.03 -3.33
CA ASN A 3 1.22 -14.84 -2.16
C ASN A 3 0.12 -14.51 -1.16
N VAL A 4 0.14 -15.22 -0.05
CA VAL A 4 -0.88 -15.29 1.00
C VAL A 4 -1.56 -13.92 1.29
N ARG A 5 -2.89 -13.96 1.37
CA ARG A 5 -3.82 -12.90 1.85
C ARG A 5 -3.15 -11.85 2.74
N GLY A 6 -3.05 -10.60 2.29
CA GLY A 6 -2.41 -9.51 3.05
C GLY A 6 -1.01 -9.15 2.61
N ASP A 7 -0.42 -9.87 1.64
CA ASP A 7 0.91 -9.57 1.13
C ASP A 7 0.90 -8.78 -0.18
N VAL A 8 1.71 -7.72 -0.23
CA VAL A 8 1.88 -6.90 -1.43
C VAL A 8 3.35 -6.67 -1.66
N THR A 9 3.75 -6.74 -2.92
CA THR A 9 5.14 -6.52 -3.31
C THR A 9 5.24 -5.25 -4.14
N LEU A 10 5.96 -4.25 -3.63
CA LEU A 10 6.17 -2.95 -4.27
C LEU A 10 7.65 -2.72 -4.57
N LYS A 11 7.97 -1.80 -5.46
CA LYS A 11 9.37 -1.45 -5.78
C LYS A 11 9.67 -0.03 -5.36
N ALA A 12 10.83 0.18 -4.73
CA ALA A 12 11.36 1.51 -4.45
C ALA A 12 12.87 1.48 -4.44
N ARG A 13 13.53 2.56 -4.85
CA ARG A 13 15.00 2.67 -4.90
C ARG A 13 15.67 1.52 -5.67
N GLY A 14 14.99 0.98 -6.69
CA GLY A 14 15.45 -0.18 -7.46
C GLY A 14 15.42 -1.53 -6.70
N LYS A 15 14.93 -1.56 -5.46
CA LYS A 15 14.71 -2.78 -4.65
C LYS A 15 13.23 -3.19 -4.68
N THR A 16 12.98 -4.44 -4.32
CA THR A 16 11.62 -4.99 -4.16
C THR A 16 11.32 -5.18 -2.68
N TYR A 17 10.28 -4.51 -2.19
CA TYR A 17 9.81 -4.60 -0.80
C TYR A 17 8.54 -5.42 -0.73
N ARG A 18 8.46 -6.24 0.31
CA ARG A 18 7.28 -7.04 0.64
C ARG A 18 6.62 -6.42 1.85
N LEU A 19 5.37 -6.03 1.69
CA LEU A 19 4.51 -5.45 2.70
C LEU A 19 3.52 -6.51 3.14
N TRP A 20 3.17 -6.50 4.41
CA TRP A 20 2.16 -7.38 4.98
C TRP A 20 1.19 -6.62 5.88
N LEU A 21 -0.07 -6.55 5.47
CA LEU A 21 -1.13 -6.01 6.30
C LEU A 21 -2.00 -7.17 6.81
N GLY A 22 -1.70 -7.61 8.04
CA GLY A 22 -2.46 -8.64 8.74
C GLY A 22 -3.08 -8.12 10.03
N MET A 23 -3.84 -8.98 10.72
CA MET A 23 -4.59 -8.60 11.94
C MET A 23 -3.72 -8.01 13.06
N SER A 24 -2.48 -8.46 13.23
CA SER A 24 -1.58 -7.89 14.24
C SER A 24 -1.24 -6.43 13.94
N VAL A 25 -0.92 -6.13 12.68
CA VAL A 25 -0.62 -4.77 12.22
C VAL A 25 -1.86 -3.88 12.34
N LEU A 26 -3.05 -4.39 11.98
CA LEU A 26 -4.30 -3.66 12.14
C LEU A 26 -4.61 -3.36 13.61
N ALA A 27 -4.35 -4.30 14.52
CA ALA A 27 -4.56 -4.09 15.95
C ALA A 27 -3.59 -3.04 16.53
N GLU A 28 -2.34 -3.03 16.09
CA GLU A 28 -1.35 -2.00 16.46
C GLU A 28 -1.78 -0.62 15.97
N LEU A 29 -2.17 -0.51 14.69
CA LEU A 29 -2.66 0.74 14.10
C LEU A 29 -3.94 1.24 14.77
N GLN A 30 -4.86 0.35 15.15
CA GLN A 30 -6.04 0.71 15.92
C GLN A 30 -5.66 1.24 17.31
N ALA A 31 -4.68 0.62 17.98
CA ALA A 31 -4.21 1.11 19.27
C ALA A 31 -3.55 2.50 19.18
N GLU A 32 -2.87 2.81 18.07
CA GLU A 32 -2.23 4.10 17.84
C GLU A 32 -3.19 5.20 17.36
N HIS A 33 -4.16 4.86 16.50
CA HIS A 33 -5.03 5.83 15.84
C HIS A 33 -6.44 5.91 16.40
N GLY A 34 -6.84 4.99 17.28
CA GLY A 34 -8.17 4.91 17.89
C GLY A 34 -9.07 3.84 17.27
N ASP A 35 -10.19 3.57 17.94
CA ASP A 35 -11.18 2.56 17.53
C ASP A 35 -11.87 2.90 16.19
N ASP A 36 -11.84 4.17 15.78
CA ASP A 36 -12.35 4.68 14.50
C ASP A 36 -11.34 4.55 13.35
N PHE A 37 -10.18 3.92 13.56
CA PHE A 37 -9.13 3.73 12.55
C PHE A 37 -9.67 3.16 11.22
N LEU A 38 -10.45 2.07 11.29
CA LEU A 38 -10.99 1.43 10.08
C LEU A 38 -12.00 2.34 9.37
N GLU A 39 -12.87 3.02 10.12
CA GLU A 39 -13.84 3.97 9.56
C GLU A 39 -13.14 5.14 8.84
N ARG A 40 -11.97 5.56 9.33
CA ARG A 40 -11.16 6.62 8.73
C ARG A 40 -10.38 6.18 7.49
N MET A 41 -10.21 4.87 7.31
CA MET A 41 -9.61 4.27 6.12
C MET A 41 -10.64 4.02 5.03
N GLU A 42 -11.92 3.94 5.38
CA GLU A 42 -13.00 3.77 4.42
C GLU A 42 -13.43 5.12 3.80
N PRO A 43 -13.61 5.18 2.47
CA PRO A 43 -14.11 6.38 1.82
C PRO A 43 -15.55 6.67 2.28
N PRO A 44 -15.88 7.90 2.71
CA PRO A 44 -17.25 8.27 3.02
C PRO A 44 -18.13 8.20 1.78
N LYS A 45 -19.45 8.07 1.96
CA LYS A 45 -20.42 7.92 0.85
C LYS A 45 -20.36 9.06 -0.19
N ASP A 46 -19.95 10.25 0.24
CA ASP A 46 -19.83 11.45 -0.59
C ASP A 46 -18.36 11.77 -0.94
N ALA A 47 -17.48 10.78 -0.86
CA ALA A 47 -16.06 10.94 -1.17
C ALA A 47 -15.84 11.38 -2.63
N ALA A 48 -14.90 12.31 -2.82
CA ALA A 48 -14.41 12.65 -4.14
C ALA A 48 -13.68 11.44 -4.78
N ALA A 49 -13.61 11.40 -6.11
CA ALA A 49 -12.93 10.33 -6.84
C ALA A 49 -11.43 10.19 -6.50
N ASN A 50 -10.83 11.21 -5.89
CA ASN A 50 -9.46 11.26 -5.42
C ASN A 50 -9.36 11.28 -3.89
N TRP A 51 -10.40 10.83 -3.18
CA TRP A 51 -10.38 10.78 -1.73
C TRP A 51 -9.22 9.88 -1.25
N MET A 52 -8.56 10.35 -0.20
CA MET A 52 -7.44 9.67 0.44
C MET A 52 -7.70 9.72 1.94
N PRO A 53 -7.43 8.63 2.68
CA PRO A 53 -7.39 8.68 4.13
C PRO A 53 -6.38 9.72 4.63
N PRO A 54 -6.43 10.07 5.93
CA PRO A 54 -5.40 10.92 6.54
C PRO A 54 -3.99 10.40 6.24
N LEU A 55 -3.12 11.26 5.69
CA LEU A 55 -1.77 10.86 5.22
C LEU A 55 -0.91 10.26 6.33
N THR A 56 -1.16 10.63 7.59
CA THR A 56 -0.49 10.03 8.75
C THR A 56 -0.85 8.55 8.89
N ILE A 57 -2.15 8.22 8.78
CA ILE A 57 -2.65 6.84 8.82
C ILE A 57 -2.09 6.05 7.66
N VAL A 58 -2.05 6.63 6.45
CA VAL A 58 -1.45 5.99 5.28
C VAL A 58 0.02 5.67 5.54
N ARG A 59 0.81 6.66 5.95
CA ARG A 59 2.23 6.48 6.25
C ARG A 59 2.45 5.39 7.31
N ASP A 60 1.73 5.45 8.41
CA ASP A 60 1.91 4.56 9.55
C ASP A 60 1.49 3.13 9.17
N THR A 61 0.46 2.97 8.33
CA THR A 61 0.06 1.68 7.74
C THR A 61 1.18 1.07 6.91
N PHE A 62 1.85 1.86 6.07
CA PHE A 62 2.97 1.38 5.27
C PHE A 62 4.18 1.00 6.13
N ILE A 63 4.52 1.81 7.13
CA ILE A 63 5.62 1.51 8.07
C ILE A 63 5.32 0.19 8.78
N ALA A 64 4.13 0.04 9.36
CA ALA A 64 3.75 -1.16 10.09
C ALA A 64 3.68 -2.40 9.17
N ALA A 65 3.22 -2.24 7.93
CA ALA A 65 3.24 -3.32 6.94
C ALA A 65 4.65 -3.73 6.50
N LEU A 66 5.61 -2.80 6.48
CA LEU A 66 7.01 -3.08 6.18
C LEU A 66 7.73 -3.76 7.35
N GLN A 67 7.36 -3.45 8.59
CA GLN A 67 8.04 -3.97 9.79
C GLN A 67 8.11 -5.49 9.83
N ARG A 68 7.14 -6.22 9.26
CA ARG A 68 7.18 -7.69 9.24
C ARG A 68 8.40 -8.27 8.50
N TYR A 69 8.84 -7.63 7.42
CA TYR A 69 9.89 -8.17 6.54
C TYR A 69 11.11 -7.27 6.40
N HIS A 70 10.97 -5.98 6.72
CA HIS A 70 11.96 -4.93 6.48
C HIS A 70 12.07 -4.00 7.71
N ALA A 71 11.97 -4.53 8.93
CA ALA A 71 12.02 -3.73 10.17
C ALA A 71 13.23 -2.77 10.25
N ASP A 72 14.38 -3.19 9.74
CA ASP A 72 15.62 -2.40 9.75
C ASP A 72 15.62 -1.22 8.77
N GLU A 73 14.77 -1.27 7.73
CA GLU A 73 14.66 -0.25 6.68
C GLU A 73 13.31 0.51 6.72
N ALA A 74 12.37 0.09 7.57
CA ALA A 74 11.02 0.63 7.66
C ALA A 74 11.04 2.04 8.28
N ASP A 75 11.20 3.06 7.43
CA ASP A 75 11.17 4.46 7.83
C ASP A 75 10.24 5.31 6.95
N ARG A 76 9.95 6.53 7.40
CA ARG A 76 9.04 7.46 6.69
C ARG A 76 9.50 7.81 5.26
N TRP A 77 10.80 7.87 5.01
CA TRP A 77 11.36 8.22 3.71
C TRP A 77 11.28 7.04 2.74
N LEU A 78 11.44 5.81 3.23
CA LEU A 78 11.17 4.63 2.41
C LEU A 78 9.71 4.58 1.97
N VAL A 79 8.78 4.95 2.85
CA VAL A 79 7.35 5.06 2.48
C VAL A 79 7.12 6.12 1.40
N ASP A 80 7.72 7.30 1.56
CA ASP A 80 7.64 8.36 0.55
C ASP A 80 8.14 7.88 -0.82
N ASP A 81 9.26 7.17 -0.86
CA ASP A 81 9.82 6.62 -2.10
C ASP A 81 8.93 5.53 -2.71
N ILE A 82 8.35 4.65 -1.88
CA ILE A 82 7.38 3.65 -2.33
C ILE A 82 6.16 4.34 -2.94
N MET A 83 5.60 5.37 -2.29
CA MET A 83 4.45 6.08 -2.83
C MET A 83 4.79 6.88 -4.11
N ALA A 84 5.97 7.49 -4.17
CA ALA A 84 6.42 8.24 -5.34
C ALA A 84 6.65 7.34 -6.57
N GLU A 85 7.20 6.14 -6.37
CA GLU A 85 7.44 5.19 -7.45
C GLU A 85 6.20 4.35 -7.82
N ASN A 86 5.20 4.27 -6.94
CA ASN A 86 3.98 3.49 -7.12
C ASN A 86 2.74 4.33 -6.80
N GLY A 87 2.18 5.00 -7.81
CA GLY A 87 1.02 5.90 -7.64
C GLY A 87 -0.22 5.22 -7.03
N ASP A 88 -0.36 3.91 -7.22
CA ASP A 88 -1.49 3.11 -6.72
C ASP A 88 -1.08 2.24 -5.50
N ALA A 89 0.02 2.56 -4.81
CA ALA A 89 0.58 1.75 -3.73
C ALA A 89 -0.43 1.49 -2.60
N PHE A 90 -1.13 2.54 -2.17
CA PHE A 90 -2.06 2.47 -1.05
C PHE A 90 -3.26 1.61 -1.39
N GLU A 91 -3.85 1.82 -2.57
CA GLU A 91 -4.95 0.99 -3.07
C GLU A 91 -4.50 -0.48 -3.23
N ALA A 92 -3.30 -0.73 -3.75
CA ALA A 92 -2.75 -2.08 -3.86
C ALA A 92 -2.60 -2.76 -2.49
N LEU A 93 -2.10 -2.04 -1.48
CA LEU A 93 -1.95 -2.55 -0.11
C LEU A 93 -3.30 -2.90 0.53
N MET A 94 -4.29 -2.01 0.40
CA MET A 94 -5.63 -2.22 0.92
C MET A 94 -6.34 -3.38 0.21
N ASN A 95 -6.31 -3.41 -1.13
CA ASN A 95 -6.93 -4.48 -1.91
C ASN A 95 -6.25 -5.84 -1.67
N GLY A 96 -4.92 -5.87 -1.50
CA GLY A 96 -4.18 -7.09 -1.17
C GLY A 96 -4.52 -7.65 0.22
N SER A 97 -5.06 -6.82 1.11
CA SER A 97 -5.50 -7.22 2.47
C SER A 97 -6.94 -7.72 2.53
N GLY A 98 -7.75 -7.51 1.48
CA GLY A 98 -9.15 -7.92 1.40
C GLY A 98 -9.36 -9.42 1.11
N PRO A 99 -10.57 -9.96 1.39
CA PRO A 99 -10.92 -11.35 1.07
C PRO A 99 -11.05 -11.65 -0.44
N ASP A 100 -11.15 -10.62 -1.29
CA ASP A 100 -11.31 -10.69 -2.75
C ASP A 100 -10.01 -10.32 -3.51
N ALA A 101 -8.83 -10.52 -2.90
CA ALA A 101 -7.54 -10.15 -3.49
C ALA A 101 -7.14 -10.91 -4.78
N ASP A 102 -8.00 -11.82 -5.27
CA ASP A 102 -7.85 -12.54 -6.53
C ASP A 102 -8.51 -11.78 -7.69
N ALA A 103 -7.89 -10.73 -8.24
CA ALA A 103 -8.05 -10.41 -9.68
C ALA A 103 -7.24 -9.22 -10.25
N ALA A 104 -6.97 -8.14 -9.50
CA ALA A 104 -6.87 -6.85 -10.22
C ALA A 104 -5.46 -6.25 -10.45
N HIS A 105 -4.42 -6.59 -9.69
CA HIS A 105 -3.20 -5.75 -9.65
C HIS A 105 -1.90 -6.47 -10.06
N ALA A 106 -1.98 -7.34 -11.07
CA ALA A 106 -0.81 -7.62 -11.90
C ALA A 106 -0.50 -6.35 -12.71
N GLY A 107 0.43 -5.54 -12.21
CA GLY A 107 0.84 -4.28 -12.84
C GLY A 107 0.98 -4.42 -14.35
N LYS A 108 0.11 -3.72 -15.09
CA LYS A 108 0.35 -3.52 -16.52
C LYS A 108 1.55 -2.59 -16.62
N PRO A 109 2.73 -3.04 -17.10
CA PRO A 109 3.76 -2.10 -17.47
C PRO A 109 3.16 -1.17 -18.52
N LYS A 110 3.09 0.13 -18.22
CA LYS A 110 2.69 1.17 -19.16
C LYS A 110 3.61 1.05 -20.36
N ALA A 111 3.12 0.43 -21.44
CA ALA A 111 3.86 0.24 -22.67
C ALA A 111 4.28 1.63 -23.19
N ARG A 112 5.56 1.96 -23.02
CA ARG A 112 6.16 3.12 -23.69
C ARG A 112 6.06 2.84 -25.19
N LYS A 113 5.15 3.54 -25.85
CA LYS A 113 4.99 3.58 -27.29
C LYS A 113 6.36 3.90 -27.90
N ALA A 114 6.99 2.90 -28.51
CA ALA A 114 8.24 3.08 -29.24
C ALA A 114 7.99 4.10 -30.35
N ALA A 115 8.58 5.29 -30.22
CA ALA A 115 8.61 6.27 -31.28
C ALA A 115 9.44 5.69 -32.42
N ALA A 116 8.79 5.51 -33.57
CA ALA A 116 9.38 5.01 -34.79
C ALA A 116 10.58 5.87 -35.21
N ARG A 117 11.72 5.22 -35.47
CA ARG A 117 12.77 5.78 -36.33
C ARG A 117 12.19 5.91 -37.74
N ARG A 118 12.17 7.12 -38.27
CA ARG A 118 12.14 7.42 -39.70
C ARG A 118 13.53 7.85 -40.12
#